data_AF-A0A7X3NU29-F1
#
_entry.id   AF-A0A7X3NU29-F1
#
_cell.length_a   1.000
_cell.length_b   1.000
_cell.length_c   1.000
_cell.angle_alpha   90.00
_cell.angle_beta   90.00
_cell.angle_gamma   90.00
#
_symmetry.space_group_name_H-M   'P 1'
#
loop_
_entity.id
_entity.type
_entity.pdbx_description
1 polymer ?
#
loop_
_entity_poly.entity_id
_entity_poly.type
_entity_poly.pdbx_seq_one_letter_code
_entity_poly.pdbx_strand_id
1 'polypeptide(L)'
;RVSSHFFFAINIASFTAVAEFKAEIDRQIRMTRQATPRAGFTRVTLPGEIESELTQERLANGIPLHNEPLRTLEQLADELGVEIPWDRQ
;
A
#
# COMPACT_ATOMS: atom_id res chain seq x y z
N ARG A 1 28.80 -0.83 -2.28
CA ARG A 1 27.77 -1.20 -1.27
C ARG A 1 27.18 -2.53 -1.71
N VAL A 2 27.20 -3.56 -0.87
CA VAL A 2 26.50 -4.82 -1.18
C VAL A 2 25.11 -4.72 -0.55
N SER A 3 24.07 -4.76 -1.36
CA SER A 3 22.70 -4.93 -0.88
C SER A 3 22.41 -6.43 -0.79
N SER A 4 21.87 -6.88 0.34
CA SER A 4 21.50 -8.28 0.55
C SER A 4 20.02 -8.36 0.89
N HIS A 5 19.32 -9.31 0.28
CA HIS A 5 17.88 -9.51 0.44
C HIS A 5 17.59 -10.97 0.74
N PHE A 6 16.52 -11.22 1.51
CA PHE A 6 16.01 -12.55 1.83
C PHE A 6 14.52 -12.61 1.55
N PHE A 7 14.06 -13.70 0.95
CA PHE A 7 12.67 -13.93 0.61
C PHE A 7 12.30 -15.36 1.02
N PHE A 8 11.08 -15.54 1.52
CA PHE A 8 10.52 -16.86 1.83
C PHE A 8 9.07 -16.93 1.37
N ALA A 9 8.64 -18.11 0.95
CA ALA A 9 7.26 -18.40 0.56
C ALA A 9 6.84 -19.72 1.21
N ILE A 10 5.63 -19.76 1.77
CA ILE A 10 5.04 -20.94 2.39
C ILE A 10 3.84 -21.37 1.55
N ASN A 11 3.84 -22.63 1.11
CA ASN A 11 2.68 -23.22 0.47
C ASN A 11 1.64 -23.62 1.53
N ILE A 12 0.57 -22.84 1.66
CA ILE A 12 -0.52 -23.08 2.62
C ILE A 12 -1.15 -24.48 2.41
N ALA A 13 -1.28 -24.92 1.16
CA ALA A 13 -1.90 -26.21 0.82
C ALA A 13 -1.14 -27.43 1.38
N SER A 14 0.13 -27.25 1.76
CA SER A 14 0.92 -28.28 2.44
C SER A 14 0.52 -28.50 3.91
N PHE A 15 -0.29 -27.61 4.50
CA PHE A 15 -0.67 -27.64 5.92
C PHE A 15 -2.18 -27.77 6.12
N THR A 16 -2.99 -27.14 5.28
CA THR A 16 -4.46 -27.16 5.39
C THR A 16 -5.10 -26.80 4.06
N ALA A 17 -6.42 -27.00 3.93
CA ALA A 17 -7.19 -26.48 2.81
C ALA A 17 -7.08 -24.95 2.75
N VAL A 18 -6.71 -24.42 1.59
CA VAL A 18 -6.52 -22.96 1.40
C VAL A 18 -7.79 -22.18 1.73
N ALA A 19 -8.97 -22.74 1.45
CA ALA A 19 -10.25 -22.13 1.77
C ALA A 19 -10.47 -21.99 3.29
N GLU A 20 -10.11 -23.02 4.07
CA GLU A 20 -10.23 -22.99 5.54
C GLU A 20 -9.25 -21.99 6.16
N PHE A 21 -8.01 -21.96 5.67
CA PHE A 21 -7.03 -20.96 6.09
C PHE A 21 -7.54 -19.54 5.85
N LYS A 22 -8.06 -19.25 4.65
CA LYS A 22 -8.63 -17.93 4.33
C LYS A 22 -9.82 -17.58 5.22
N ALA A 23 -10.73 -18.53 5.47
CA ALA A 23 -11.87 -18.31 6.34
C ALA A 23 -11.45 -17.99 7.79
N GLU A 24 -10.38 -18.62 8.28
CA GLU A 24 -9.82 -18.33 9.60
C GLU A 24 -9.15 -16.95 9.64
N ILE A 25 -8.39 -16.56 8.61
CA ILE A 25 -7.84 -15.21 8.49
C ILE A 25 -8.96 -14.17 8.46
N ASP A 26 -10.03 -14.40 7.69
CA ASP A 26 -11.19 -13.50 7.65
C ASP A 26 -11.87 -13.37 9.01
N ARG A 27 -11.92 -14.45 9.80
CA ARG A 27 -12.43 -14.43 11.17
C ARG A 27 -11.57 -13.56 12.07
N GLN A 28 -10.24 -13.70 12.00
CA GLN A 28 -9.31 -12.89 12.79
C GLN A 28 -9.38 -11.42 12.40
N ILE A 29 -9.45 -11.10 11.10
CA ILE A 29 -9.65 -9.75 10.59
C ILE A 29 -10.90 -9.11 11.22
N ARG A 30 -12.03 -9.83 11.20
CA ARG A 30 -13.28 -9.34 11.80
C ARG A 30 -13.14 -9.08 13.30
N MET A 31 -12.49 -9.99 14.03
CA MET A 31 -12.25 -9.81 15.48
C MET A 31 -11.38 -8.59 15.76
N THR A 32 -10.29 -8.40 15.03
CA THR A 32 -9.39 -7.26 15.20
C THR A 32 -10.10 -5.94 14.95
N ARG A 33 -10.93 -5.86 13.90
CA ARG A 33 -11.71 -4.64 13.59
C ARG A 33 -12.78 -4.32 14.64
N GLN A 34 -13.27 -5.31 15.37
CA GLN A 34 -14.25 -5.14 16.44
C GLN A 34 -13.62 -4.70 17.78
N ALA A 35 -12.29 -4.72 17.89
CA ALA A 35 -11.62 -4.31 19.12
C ALA A 35 -11.81 -2.81 19.39
N THR A 36 -11.98 -2.46 20.67
CA THR A 36 -12.13 -1.07 21.09
C THR A 36 -10.85 -0.28 20.82
N PRO A 37 -10.89 0.80 20.03
CA PRO A 37 -9.74 1.66 19.83
C PRO A 37 -9.32 2.34 21.14
N ARG A 38 -8.02 2.59 21.31
CA ARG A 38 -7.53 3.42 22.42
C ARG A 38 -8.03 4.87 22.26
N ALA A 39 -8.09 5.61 23.37
CA ALA A 39 -8.44 7.04 23.34
C ALA A 39 -7.59 7.81 22.32
N GLY A 40 -8.24 8.68 21.54
CA GLY A 40 -7.62 9.45 20.45
C GLY A 40 -7.64 8.77 19.08
N PHE A 41 -8.15 7.55 18.96
CA PHE A 41 -8.24 6.80 17.70
C PHE A 41 -9.68 6.40 17.40
N THR A 42 -10.05 6.39 16.12
CA THR A 42 -11.43 6.15 15.66
C THR A 42 -11.72 4.69 15.31
N ARG A 43 -10.70 3.93 14.87
CA ARG A 43 -10.84 2.51 14.50
C ARG A 43 -9.52 1.75 14.66
N VAL A 44 -9.61 0.44 14.83
CA VAL A 44 -8.48 -0.50 14.71
C VAL A 44 -8.39 -0.92 13.24
N THR A 45 -7.16 -0.92 12.70
CA THR A 45 -6.88 -1.34 11.31
C THR A 45 -5.89 -2.50 11.30
N LEU A 46 -5.87 -3.25 10.19
CA LEU A 46 -4.84 -4.24 9.91
C LEU A 46 -3.72 -3.67 9.02
N PRO A 47 -2.49 -4.22 9.10
CA PRO A 47 -1.43 -3.91 8.16
C PRO A 47 -1.90 -4.10 6.72
N GLY A 48 -1.71 -3.09 5.87
CA GLY A 48 -2.13 -3.10 4.47
C GLY A 48 -3.51 -2.49 4.19
N GLU A 49 -4.35 -2.26 5.21
CA GLU A 49 -5.69 -1.67 4.99
C GLU A 49 -5.61 -0.21 4.57
N ILE A 50 -4.81 0.60 5.26
CA ILE A 50 -4.64 2.02 4.95
C ILE A 50 -4.02 2.18 3.56
N GLU A 51 -3.03 1.34 3.23
CA GLU A 51 -2.38 1.30 1.93
C GLU A 51 -3.36 0.90 0.82
N SER A 52 -4.23 -0.08 1.08
CA SER A 52 -5.28 -0.49 0.14
C SER A 52 -6.27 0.65 -0.11
N GLU A 53 -6.74 1.31 0.94
CA GLU A 53 -7.65 2.46 0.85
C GLU A 53 -7.01 3.62 0.06
N LEU A 54 -5.78 4.01 0.40
CA LEU A 54 -5.03 5.04 -0.32
C LEU A 54 -4.75 4.66 -1.78
N THR A 55 -4.54 3.37 -2.06
CA THR A 55 -4.37 2.90 -3.45
C THR A 55 -5.65 3.08 -4.24
N GLN A 56 -6.81 2.69 -3.70
CA GLN A 56 -8.09 2.91 -4.38
C GLN A 56 -8.38 4.39 -4.59
N GLU A 57 -8.12 5.22 -3.57
CA GLU A 57 -8.30 6.66 -3.63
C GLU A 57 -7.41 7.31 -4.71
N ARG A 58 -6.13 6.96 -4.76
CA ARG A 58 -5.18 7.53 -5.74
C ARG A 58 -5.35 6.98 -7.15
N LEU A 59 -5.87 5.76 -7.30
CA LEU A 59 -6.27 5.25 -8.61
C LEU A 59 -7.46 6.02 -9.18
N ALA A 60 -8.40 6.43 -8.32
CA ALA A 60 -9.59 7.18 -8.73
C ALA A 60 -9.31 8.68 -8.90
N ASN A 61 -8.49 9.28 -8.03
CA ASN A 61 -8.33 10.72 -7.90
C ASN A 61 -6.94 11.26 -8.28
N GLY A 62 -5.99 10.38 -8.61
CA GLY A 62 -4.59 10.74 -8.85
C GLY A 62 -3.72 10.72 -7.60
N ILE A 63 -2.40 10.72 -7.79
CA ILE A 63 -1.42 10.70 -6.70
C ILE A 63 -1.11 12.15 -6.28
N PRO A 64 -1.35 12.54 -5.02
CA PRO A 64 -0.98 13.88 -4.55
C PRO A 64 0.54 13.96 -4.37
N LEU A 65 1.19 14.78 -5.19
CA LEU A 65 2.62 15.09 -5.10
C LEU A 65 2.81 16.54 -4.65
N HIS A 66 3.84 16.77 -3.84
CA HIS A 66 4.25 18.13 -3.49
C HIS A 66 4.95 18.80 -4.69
N ASN A 67 4.94 20.14 -4.73
CA ASN A 67 5.52 20.92 -5.84
C ASN A 67 7.05 20.75 -5.97
N GLU A 68 7.75 20.34 -4.92
CA GLU A 68 9.21 20.15 -4.97
C GLU A 68 9.60 18.87 -5.74
N PRO A 69 9.03 17.68 -5.44
CA PRO A 69 9.19 16.50 -6.27
C PRO A 69 8.75 16.70 -7.73
N LEU A 70 7.65 17.43 -7.98
CA LEU A 70 7.18 17.71 -9.34
C LEU A 70 8.23 18.48 -10.16
N ARG A 71 8.79 19.56 -9.60
CA ARG A 71 9.85 20.32 -10.27
C ARG A 71 11.10 19.49 -10.55
N THR A 72 11.47 18.60 -9.64
CA THR A 72 12.60 17.67 -9.85
C THR A 72 12.33 16.72 -11.02
N LEU A 73 11.10 16.21 -11.15
CA LEU A 73 10.72 15.35 -12.26
C LEU A 73 10.65 16.12 -13.59
N GLU A 74 10.17 17.36 -13.59
CA GLU A 74 10.14 18.23 -14.77
C GLU A 74 11.55 18.56 -15.27
N GLN A 75 12.48 18.88 -14.36
CA GLN A 75 13.89 19.12 -14.70
C GLN A 75 14.52 17.87 -15.31
N LEU A 76 14.28 16.70 -14.71
CA LEU A 76 14.79 15.44 -15.25
C LEU A 76 14.19 15.13 -16.62
N ALA A 77 12.92 15.45 -16.84
CA ALA A 77 12.27 15.29 -18.14
C ALA A 77 12.89 16.18 -19.21
N ASP A 78 13.23 17.43 -18.88
CA ASP A 78 13.94 18.36 -19.76
C ASP A 78 15.36 17.85 -20.09
N GLU A 79 16.10 17.36 -19.10
CA GLU A 79 17.45 16.80 -19.30
C GLU A 79 17.44 15.56 -20.21
N LEU A 80 16.41 14.73 -20.08
CA LEU A 80 16.26 13.49 -20.85
C LEU A 80 15.51 13.68 -22.17
N GLY A 81 14.91 14.85 -22.41
CA GLY A 81 14.12 15.14 -23.60
C GLY A 81 12.83 14.32 -23.69
N VAL A 82 12.17 14.03 -22.56
CA VAL A 82 10.91 13.27 -22.49
C VAL A 82 9.75 14.16 -22.07
N GLU A 83 8.54 13.85 -22.55
CA GLU A 83 7.33 14.57 -22.19
C GLU A 83 6.80 14.12 -20.81
N ILE A 84 6.27 15.08 -20.05
CA ILE A 84 5.56 14.81 -18.79
C ILE A 84 4.05 14.66 -19.04
N PRO A 85 3.34 13.78 -18.31
CA PRO A 85 1.91 13.56 -18.50
C PRO A 85 1.01 14.49 -17.66
N TRP A 86 1.53 15.63 -17.18
CA TRP A 86 0.78 16.62 -16.40
C TRP A 86 1.16 18.05 -16.81
N ASP A 87 0.30 19.01 -16.45
CA ASP A 87 0.58 20.43 -16.65
C ASP A 87 1.67 20.91 -15.69
N ARG A 88 2.62 21.69 -16.21
CA ARG A 88 3.70 22.28 -15.40
C ARG A 88 3.14 23.25 -14.38
N GLN A 89 3.65 23.19 -13.15
CA GLN A 89 3.30 24.12 -12.08
C GLN A 89 4.10 25.42 -12.10
#